data_AF-A0A1F9N4Z8-F1
#
_entry.id   AF-A0A1F9N4Z8-F1
#
_cell.length_a   1.000
_cell.length_b   1.000
_cell.length_c   1.000
_cell.angle_alpha   90.00
_cell.angle_beta   90.00
_cell.angle_gamma   90.00
#
_symmetry.space_group_name_H-M   'P 1'
#
loop_
_entity.id
_entity.type
_entity.pdbx_description
1 polymer ?
#
loop_
_entity_poly.entity_id
_entity_poly.type
_entity_poly.pdbx_seq_one_letter_code
_entity_poly.pdbx_strand_id
1 'polypeptide(L)'
;DEFLARKPANTVPGRIRALICPHAGYVFSGAVAAEGFQQVPKDTNRVVILAPSHHLGMRGGGSILDVQAFRNALGDVPVAPAARELLQNCPFFMSIPQAHAAEHSLEVMLPFLQRRLASFSLVPIVLGQDFDTRAMAEAL
;
A
#
# COMPACT_ATOMS: atom_id res chain seq x y z
N ASP A 1 6.65 7.22 18.91
CA ASP A 1 6.74 7.45 17.44
C ASP A 1 8.20 7.71 17.09
N GLU A 2 9.06 6.71 17.29
CA GLU A 2 10.51 6.93 17.27
C GLU A 2 11.07 7.02 15.85
N PHE A 3 10.53 6.21 14.93
CA PHE A 3 11.04 6.16 13.56
C PHE A 3 10.77 7.45 12.78
N LEU A 4 9.57 8.03 12.90
CA LEU A 4 9.21 9.26 12.18
C LEU A 4 9.71 10.54 12.86
N ALA A 5 10.22 10.46 14.08
CA ALA A 5 10.82 11.60 14.78
C ALA A 5 12.22 11.96 14.25
N ARG A 6 12.91 11.01 13.60
CA ARG A 6 14.24 11.22 13.04
C ARG A 6 14.14 11.88 11.68
N LYS A 7 14.87 12.97 11.43
CA LYS A 7 14.93 13.59 10.09
C LYS A 7 15.51 12.59 9.07
N PRO A 8 15.00 12.54 7.82
CA PRO A 8 15.56 11.66 6.80
C PRO A 8 17.00 12.03 6.50
N ALA A 9 17.86 11.05 6.26
CA ALA A 9 19.26 11.28 5.92
C ALA A 9 19.39 12.04 4.58
N ASN A 10 18.51 11.72 3.63
CA ASN A 10 18.42 12.37 2.33
C ASN A 10 17.00 12.90 2.09
N THR A 11 16.91 14.06 1.45
CA THR A 11 15.64 14.61 0.96
C THR A 11 15.66 14.56 -0.55
N VAL A 12 14.71 13.84 -1.13
CA VAL A 12 14.54 13.76 -2.57
C VAL A 12 13.90 15.06 -3.07
N PRO A 13 14.47 15.72 -4.10
CA PRO A 13 13.89 16.94 -4.65
C PRO A 13 12.59 16.65 -5.40
N GLY A 14 11.67 17.62 -5.39
CA GLY A 14 10.40 17.53 -6.10
C GLY A 14 9.29 16.83 -5.32
N ARG A 15 8.20 16.48 -6.02
CA ARG A 15 7.02 15.85 -5.42
C ARG A 15 7.08 14.33 -5.61
N ILE A 16 7.17 13.60 -4.51
CA ILE A 16 7.14 12.12 -4.53
C ILE A 16 5.77 11.63 -5.00
N ARG A 17 5.77 10.74 -6.00
CA ARG A 17 4.59 10.10 -6.57
C ARG A 17 4.54 8.60 -6.31
N ALA A 18 5.69 7.97 -6.12
CA ALA A 18 5.83 6.55 -5.80
C ALA A 18 6.96 6.37 -4.80
N LEU A 19 6.84 5.33 -3.97
CA LEU A 19 7.84 4.93 -3.00
C LEU A 19 7.99 3.42 -3.06
N ILE A 20 9.24 2.94 -3.05
CA ILE A 20 9.56 1.54 -2.80
C ILE A 20 10.15 1.47 -1.39
N CYS A 21 9.59 0.62 -0.54
CA CYS A 21 10.02 0.51 0.85
C CYS A 21 10.02 -0.97 1.30
N PRO A 22 10.90 -1.32 2.27
CA PRO A 22 10.90 -2.65 2.85
C PRO A 22 9.64 -2.89 3.70
N HIS A 23 9.21 -4.14 3.79
CA HIS A 23 8.02 -4.57 4.55
C HIS A 23 8.33 -5.63 5.62
N ALA A 24 9.59 -5.84 5.98
CA ALA A 24 9.94 -6.69 7.13
C ALA A 24 9.42 -6.08 8.44
N GLY A 25 9.47 -6.84 9.54
CA GLY A 25 9.10 -6.33 10.87
C GLY A 25 9.87 -5.06 11.26
N TYR A 26 9.22 -4.15 11.99
CA TYR A 26 9.73 -2.81 12.25
C TYR A 26 11.10 -2.75 12.94
N VAL A 27 11.42 -3.74 13.77
CA VAL A 27 12.74 -3.82 14.42
C VAL A 27 13.90 -3.97 13.42
N PHE A 28 13.61 -4.47 12.21
CA PHE A 28 14.60 -4.67 11.14
C PHE A 28 14.55 -3.57 10.09
N SER A 29 13.36 -3.13 9.68
CA SER A 29 13.16 -2.28 8.51
C SER A 29 12.58 -0.89 8.83
N GLY A 30 12.10 -0.67 10.05
CA GLY A 30 11.25 0.48 10.37
C GLY A 30 11.94 1.82 10.17
N ALA A 31 13.23 1.91 10.49
CA ALA A 31 14.02 3.12 10.26
C ALA A 31 14.12 3.47 8.76
N VAL A 32 14.42 2.47 7.92
CA VAL A 32 14.53 2.66 6.46
C VAL A 32 13.18 2.99 5.84
N ALA A 33 12.11 2.29 6.24
CA ALA A 33 10.76 2.58 5.78
C ALA A 33 10.35 4.02 6.14
N ALA A 34 10.64 4.46 7.38
CA ALA A 34 10.33 5.79 7.85
C ALA A 34 11.01 6.90 7.04
N GLU A 35 12.27 6.71 6.62
CA GLU A 35 12.95 7.69 5.74
C GLU A 35 12.19 7.93 4.44
N GLY A 36 11.62 6.87 3.85
CA GLY A 36 10.76 6.98 2.68
C GLY A 36 9.43 7.66 2.98
N PHE A 37 8.71 7.19 4.00
CA PHE A 37 7.37 7.70 4.32
C PHE A 37 7.37 9.17 4.78
N GLN A 38 8.43 9.65 5.43
CA GLN A 38 8.55 11.07 5.80
C GLN A 38 8.57 12.02 4.60
N GLN A 39 8.96 11.51 3.43
CA GLN A 39 9.05 12.27 2.19
C GLN A 39 7.73 12.28 1.40
N VAL A 40 6.75 11.47 1.79
CA VAL A 40 5.41 11.49 1.19
C VAL A 40 4.77 12.87 1.40
N PRO A 41 4.23 13.53 0.36
CA PRO A 41 3.56 14.83 0.51
C PRO A 41 2.41 14.75 1.50
N LYS A 42 2.32 15.71 2.44
CA LYS A 42 1.30 15.72 3.49
C LYS A 42 -0.14 15.88 2.97
N ASP A 43 -0.27 16.43 1.77
CA ASP A 43 -1.52 16.64 1.03
C ASP A 43 -1.92 15.43 0.16
N THR A 44 -1.21 14.30 0.26
CA THR A 44 -1.59 13.04 -0.38
C THR A 44 -2.92 12.55 0.21
N ASN A 45 -3.94 12.38 -0.64
CA ASN A 45 -5.30 12.03 -0.25
C ASN A 45 -5.74 10.62 -0.71
N ARG A 46 -5.01 10.01 -1.64
CA ARG A 46 -5.22 8.65 -2.13
C ARG A 46 -3.87 7.94 -2.22
N VAL A 47 -3.80 6.74 -1.67
CA VAL A 47 -2.61 5.89 -1.68
C VAL A 47 -2.97 4.55 -2.29
N VAL A 48 -2.26 4.15 -3.33
CA VAL A 48 -2.31 2.78 -3.86
C VAL A 48 -1.14 2.03 -3.23
N ILE A 49 -1.42 0.89 -2.59
CA ILE A 49 -0.37 0.00 -2.08
C ILE A 49 -0.35 -1.26 -2.93
N LEU A 50 0.82 -1.53 -3.52
CA LEU A 50 1.11 -2.76 -4.24
C LEU A 50 1.99 -3.63 -3.34
N ALA A 51 1.42 -4.73 -2.85
CA ALA A 51 2.09 -5.66 -1.94
C ALA A 51 2.18 -7.05 -2.61
N PRO A 52 3.30 -7.77 -2.53
CA PRO A 52 3.35 -9.14 -3.03
C PRO A 52 2.51 -10.08 -2.14
N SER A 53 1.94 -11.12 -2.74
CA SER A 53 1.35 -12.23 -1.99
C SER A 53 2.44 -13.19 -1.51
N HIS A 54 2.59 -13.35 -0.19
CA HIS A 54 3.50 -14.33 0.41
C HIS A 54 2.83 -15.67 0.69
N HIS A 55 1.50 -15.67 0.86
CA HIS A 55 0.78 -16.82 1.42
C HIS A 55 -0.14 -17.52 0.42
N LEU A 56 -0.77 -16.76 -0.48
CA LEU A 56 -1.71 -17.31 -1.45
C LEU A 56 -1.11 -17.28 -2.85
N GLY A 57 -0.99 -18.44 -3.48
CA GLY A 57 -0.60 -18.53 -4.88
C GLY A 57 -1.68 -17.91 -5.77
N MET A 58 -1.36 -16.79 -6.40
CA MET A 58 -2.21 -16.12 -7.38
C MET A 58 -1.39 -15.86 -8.64
N ARG A 59 -2.02 -15.96 -9.82
CA ARG A 59 -1.36 -15.76 -11.11
C ARG A 59 -2.18 -14.86 -12.02
N GLY A 60 -1.51 -14.14 -12.92
CA GLY A 60 -2.16 -13.34 -13.95
C GLY A 60 -2.79 -12.04 -13.45
N GLY A 61 -2.57 -11.64 -12.19
CA GLY A 61 -3.20 -10.45 -11.64
C GLY A 61 -3.00 -10.23 -10.15
N GLY A 62 -3.97 -9.57 -9.52
CA GLY A 62 -3.95 -9.25 -8.09
C GLY A 62 -5.32 -9.24 -7.43
N SER A 63 -5.31 -9.23 -6.10
CA SER A 63 -6.50 -9.09 -5.27
C SER A 63 -6.67 -7.66 -4.78
N ILE A 64 -7.88 -7.14 -4.84
CA ILE A 64 -8.29 -5.88 -4.22
C ILE A 64 -9.46 -6.17 -3.27
N LEU A 65 -9.41 -5.65 -2.04
CA LEU A 65 -10.53 -5.79 -1.10
C LEU A 65 -11.72 -4.92 -1.51
N ASP A 66 -12.88 -5.54 -1.78
CA ASP A 66 -14.16 -4.84 -1.94
C ASP A 66 -14.84 -4.58 -0.59
N VAL A 67 -14.25 -3.67 0.19
CA VAL A 67 -14.75 -3.25 1.51
C VAL A 67 -14.76 -1.73 1.63
N GLN A 68 -15.41 -1.19 2.65
CA GLN A 68 -15.45 0.27 2.87
C GLN A 68 -14.20 0.80 3.58
N ALA A 69 -13.55 -0.02 4.42
CA ALA A 69 -12.37 0.38 5.17
C ALA A 69 -11.47 -0.83 5.49
N PHE A 70 -10.17 -0.55 5.63
CA PHE A 70 -9.15 -1.48 6.08
C PHE A 70 -8.82 -1.21 7.55
N ARG A 71 -9.07 -2.20 8.43
CA ARG A 71 -8.80 -2.11 9.87
C ARG A 71 -7.33 -2.45 10.16
N ASN A 72 -6.66 -1.64 10.97
CA ASN A 72 -5.36 -1.98 11.56
C ASN A 72 -5.24 -1.49 13.01
N ALA A 73 -4.07 -1.66 13.63
CA ALA A 73 -3.81 -1.31 15.03
C ALA A 73 -4.02 0.19 15.38
N LEU A 74 -3.90 1.10 14.42
CA LEU A 74 -4.13 2.54 14.60
C LEU A 74 -5.55 2.98 14.21
N GLY A 75 -6.41 2.06 13.79
CA GLY A 75 -7.79 2.33 13.40
C GLY A 75 -8.06 2.00 11.93
N ASP A 76 -9.13 2.58 11.42
CA ASP A 76 -9.66 2.28 10.09
C ASP A 76 -9.08 3.23 9.05
N VAL A 77 -8.73 2.71 7.88
CA VAL A 77 -8.35 3.49 6.70
C VAL A 77 -9.43 3.29 5.63
N PRO A 78 -10.12 4.35 5.16
CA PRO A 78 -11.17 4.19 4.16
C PRO A 78 -10.60 3.65 2.84
N VAL A 79 -11.29 2.72 2.22
CA VAL A 79 -10.94 2.21 0.89
C VAL A 79 -11.54 3.14 -0.17
N ALA A 80 -10.72 3.56 -1.13
CA ALA A 80 -11.13 4.51 -2.16
C ALA A 80 -12.13 3.86 -3.15
N PRO A 81 -13.08 4.62 -3.72
CA PRO A 81 -13.95 4.13 -4.79
C PRO A 81 -13.20 3.53 -5.98
N ALA A 82 -11.99 4.04 -6.26
CA ALA A 82 -11.09 3.52 -7.29
C ALA A 82 -10.79 2.01 -7.14
N ALA A 83 -10.81 1.46 -5.92
CA ALA A 83 -10.66 0.02 -5.70
C ALA A 83 -11.77 -0.78 -6.40
N ARG A 84 -13.01 -0.29 -6.30
CA ARG A 84 -14.17 -0.90 -6.96
C ARG A 84 -14.16 -0.65 -8.47
N GLU A 85 -13.73 0.53 -8.90
CA GLU A 85 -13.57 0.85 -10.33
C GLU A 85 -12.57 -0.10 -11.00
N LEU A 86 -11.44 -0.40 -10.35
CA LEU A 86 -10.46 -1.36 -10.83
C LEU A 86 -11.04 -2.78 -10.91
N LEU A 87 -11.75 -3.23 -9.88
CA LEU A 87 -12.42 -4.53 -9.87
C LEU A 87 -13.46 -4.70 -11.00
N GLN A 88 -14.12 -3.61 -11.39
CA GLN A 88 -15.14 -3.62 -12.43
C GLN A 88 -14.57 -3.56 -13.86
N ASN A 89 -13.48 -2.83 -14.05
CA ASN A 89 -12.98 -2.50 -15.39
C ASN A 89 -11.71 -3.26 -15.79
N CYS A 90 -11.02 -3.91 -14.84
CA CYS A 90 -9.77 -4.60 -15.10
C CYS A 90 -9.93 -6.10 -14.80
N PRO A 91 -9.96 -6.98 -15.83
CA PRO A 91 -10.25 -8.40 -15.66
C PRO A 91 -9.17 -9.18 -14.88
N PHE A 92 -8.00 -8.58 -14.68
CA PHE A 92 -6.90 -9.16 -13.89
C PHE A 92 -6.95 -8.76 -12.40
N PHE A 93 -7.94 -7.98 -11.97
CA PHE A 93 -8.21 -7.76 -10.55
C PHE A 93 -9.44 -8.55 -10.11
N MET A 94 -9.31 -9.22 -8.97
CA MET A 94 -10.40 -9.96 -8.34
C MET A 94 -10.50 -9.58 -6.87
N SER A 95 -11.65 -9.77 -6.23
CA SER A 95 -11.77 -9.65 -4.78
C SER A 95 -11.56 -11.02 -4.15
N ILE A 96 -10.37 -11.25 -3.60
CA ILE A 96 -10.00 -12.50 -2.93
C ILE A 96 -9.61 -12.16 -1.47
N PRO A 97 -10.57 -12.05 -0.54
CA PRO A 97 -10.29 -11.63 0.84
C PRO A 97 -9.18 -12.44 1.54
N GLN A 98 -9.06 -13.73 1.21
CA GLN A 98 -8.03 -14.62 1.74
C GLN A 98 -6.61 -14.18 1.37
N ALA A 99 -6.41 -13.48 0.25
CA ALA A 99 -5.12 -12.92 -0.14
C ALA A 99 -4.64 -11.82 0.82
N HIS A 100 -5.57 -11.19 1.56
CA HIS A 100 -5.25 -10.11 2.50
C HIS A 100 -5.20 -10.59 3.95
N ALA A 101 -5.93 -11.66 4.29
CA ALA A 101 -6.14 -12.09 5.68
C ALA A 101 -4.85 -12.45 6.44
N ALA A 102 -3.84 -12.99 5.74
CA ALA A 102 -2.53 -13.33 6.30
C ALA A 102 -1.40 -12.45 5.76
N GLU A 103 -1.69 -11.49 4.88
CA GLU A 103 -0.66 -10.73 4.18
C GLU A 103 -0.23 -9.48 4.97
N HIS A 104 0.99 -9.54 5.49
CA HIS A 104 1.53 -8.49 6.33
C HIS A 104 2.18 -7.36 5.54
N SER A 105 2.65 -7.61 4.31
CA SER A 105 3.48 -6.64 3.59
C SER A 105 2.74 -5.34 3.29
N LEU A 106 1.43 -5.42 3.06
CA LEU A 106 0.55 -4.26 2.94
C LEU A 106 0.33 -3.58 4.30
N GLU A 107 -0.04 -4.36 5.31
CA GLU A 107 -0.48 -3.85 6.61
C GLU A 107 0.62 -3.02 7.30
N VAL A 108 1.87 -3.47 7.25
CA VAL A 108 3.01 -2.81 7.91
C VAL A 108 3.28 -1.39 7.38
N MET A 109 2.79 -1.04 6.19
CA MET A 109 2.93 0.31 5.63
C MET A 109 1.90 1.30 6.20
N LEU A 110 0.72 0.81 6.63
CA LEU A 110 -0.39 1.68 7.03
C LEU A 110 -0.09 2.56 8.25
N PRO A 111 0.60 2.08 9.31
CA PRO A 111 0.94 2.94 10.43
C PRO A 111 1.82 4.14 10.04
N PHE A 112 2.77 3.97 9.12
CA PHE A 112 3.60 5.09 8.66
C PHE A 112 2.76 6.14 7.91
N LEU A 113 1.83 5.69 7.06
CA LEU A 113 0.92 6.57 6.33
C LEU A 113 -0.04 7.31 7.26
N GLN A 114 -0.67 6.63 8.23
CA GLN A 114 -1.60 7.23 9.19
C GLN A 114 -0.91 8.22 10.14
N ARG A 115 0.39 8.07 10.39
CA ARG A 115 1.17 9.06 11.15
C ARG A 115 1.63 10.23 10.29
N ARG A 116 1.85 10.01 9.00
CA ARG A 116 2.31 11.04 8.07
C ARG A 116 1.18 11.92 7.54
N LEU A 117 0.04 11.33 7.24
CA LEU A 117 -1.10 11.94 6.55
C LEU A 117 -2.25 12.15 7.53
N ALA A 118 -2.87 13.33 7.51
CA ALA A 118 -4.02 13.62 8.37
C ALA A 118 -5.25 12.78 7.98
N SER A 119 -5.44 12.56 6.68
CA SER A 119 -6.52 11.73 6.12
C SER A 119 -6.13 11.26 4.73
N PHE A 120 -6.41 10.01 4.39
CA PHE A 120 -6.24 9.48 3.04
C PHE A 120 -7.17 8.30 2.82
N SER A 121 -7.37 7.95 1.55
CA SER A 121 -8.07 6.73 1.13
C SER A 121 -7.10 5.74 0.48
N LEU A 122 -7.36 4.44 0.67
CA LEU A 122 -6.48 3.35 0.28
C LEU A 122 -7.03 2.57 -0.91
N VAL A 123 -6.18 2.17 -1.84
CA VAL A 123 -6.45 1.08 -2.79
C VAL A 123 -5.48 -0.06 -2.43
N PRO A 124 -5.94 -1.08 -1.68
CA PRO A 124 -5.07 -2.14 -1.19
C PRO A 124 -4.98 -3.28 -2.22
N ILE A 125 -3.83 -3.43 -2.87
CA ILE A 125 -3.62 -4.45 -3.91
C ILE A 125 -2.59 -5.47 -3.43
N VAL A 126 -2.99 -6.73 -3.34
CA VAL A 126 -2.08 -7.86 -3.16
C VAL A 126 -1.84 -8.51 -4.52
N LEU A 127 -0.62 -8.40 -5.02
CA LEU A 127 -0.22 -8.89 -6.34
C LEU A 127 0.18 -10.37 -6.29
N GLY A 128 -0.33 -11.12 -7.27
CA GLY A 128 0.14 -12.46 -7.57
C GLY A 128 1.42 -12.45 -8.40
N GLN A 129 1.65 -13.52 -9.15
CA GLN A 129 2.77 -13.67 -10.08
C GLN A 129 2.28 -13.68 -11.53
N ASP A 130 3.19 -13.67 -12.50
CA ASP A 130 2.91 -13.88 -13.93
C ASP A 130 1.81 -12.94 -14.50
N PHE A 131 1.80 -11.68 -14.08
CA PHE A 131 0.86 -10.66 -14.57
C PHE A 131 1.51 -9.74 -15.61
N ASP A 132 0.70 -9.19 -16.51
CA ASP A 132 1.16 -8.17 -17.46
C ASP A 132 1.42 -6.85 -16.71
N THR A 133 2.70 -6.52 -16.55
CA THR A 133 3.12 -5.30 -15.84
C THR A 133 2.68 -4.02 -16.55
N ARG A 134 2.58 -4.02 -17.88
CA ARG A 134 2.17 -2.85 -18.64
C ARG A 134 0.68 -2.61 -18.48
N ALA A 135 -0.13 -3.64 -18.66
CA ALA A 135 -1.58 -3.54 -18.44
C ALA A 135 -1.91 -3.12 -17.00
N MET A 136 -1.18 -3.66 -16.02
CA MET A 136 -1.27 -3.26 -14.61
C MET A 136 -0.95 -1.77 -14.42
N ALA A 137 0.14 -1.28 -15.00
CA ALA A 137 0.55 0.12 -14.88
C ALA A 137 -0.41 1.09 -15.58
N GLU A 138 -1.01 0.71 -16.71
CA GLU A 138 -1.98 1.54 -17.43
C GLU A 138 -3.32 1.65 -16.68
N ALA A 139 -3.65 0.69 -15.81
CA ALA A 139 -4.87 0.71 -15.01
C ALA A 139 -4.78 1.59 -13.74
N LEU A 140 -3.58 1.82 -13.20
CA LEU A 140 -3.32 2.51 -11.93
C LEU A 140 -3.07 4.01 -12.09
#